data_AF-A0A2P8MC12-F1
#
_entry.id   AF-A0A2P8MC12-F1
#
_cell.length_a   1.000
_cell.length_b   1.000
_cell.length_c   1.000
_cell.angle_alpha   90.00
_cell.angle_beta   90.00
_cell.angle_gamma   90.00
#
_symmetry.space_group_name_H-M   'P 1'
#
loop_
_entity.id
_entity.type
_entity.pdbx_description
1 polymer ?
#
loop_
_entity_poly.entity_id
_entity_poly.type
_entity_poly.pdbx_seq_one_letter_code
_entity_poly.pdbx_strand_id
1 'polypeptide(L)'
;MKYCVNCGAQLNDDDLFCGACGAKQPESSKVGNAVGKIQNLNLDFKGVVKSLGNVFLKPVSASEEFVQRTSRNNSILATLILLLISAILGMWRIQQVLSGIEKLLTGVLGSSLIGNIIGSTSRYFDAKQDLHISYGMIFIENAFVFILAVAVIFGVLYLALNVVDKNKVNILTIYNIAVVYTVPFLYFKLISIIVSYISNSVGIFVELIGLIISIVTLVLIIRDIFKVDKDKAVIITVVVSIIVIFIAMFCLNSFVQANIKQIMQSQIDGAKLNI
;
A
#
# COMPACT_ATOMS: atom_id res chain seq x y z
N MET A 1 -41.39 -21.84 30.22
CA MET A 1 -42.76 -22.10 29.72
C MET A 1 -42.80 -21.85 28.22
N LYS A 2 -42.63 -22.93 27.46
CA LYS A 2 -42.61 -22.93 25.99
C LYS A 2 -43.99 -23.35 25.48
N TYR A 3 -44.39 -22.85 24.33
CA TYR A 3 -45.60 -23.30 23.62
C TYR A 3 -45.22 -23.85 22.26
N CYS A 4 -45.94 -24.87 21.81
CA CYS A 4 -45.72 -25.46 20.50
C CYS A 4 -46.00 -24.44 19.40
N VAL A 5 -45.02 -24.20 18.52
CA VAL A 5 -45.14 -23.25 17.39
C VAL A 5 -46.24 -23.64 16.39
N ASN A 6 -46.65 -24.91 16.39
CA ASN A 6 -47.63 -25.42 15.42
C ASN A 6 -49.06 -25.46 15.97
N CYS A 7 -49.27 -25.85 17.23
CA CYS A 7 -50.62 -26.04 17.79
C CYS A 7 -50.91 -25.25 19.07
N GLY A 8 -49.94 -24.51 19.62
CA GLY A 8 -50.14 -23.70 20.82
C GLY A 8 -50.24 -24.49 22.13
N ALA A 9 -50.08 -25.81 22.13
CA ALA A 9 -50.03 -26.61 23.35
C ALA A 9 -48.80 -26.25 24.21
N GLN A 10 -48.96 -26.27 25.54
CA GLN A 10 -47.88 -26.00 26.49
C GLN A 10 -46.86 -27.16 26.47
N LEU A 11 -45.57 -26.81 26.45
CA LEU A 11 -44.45 -27.74 26.40
C LEU A 11 -43.52 -27.54 27.58
N ASN A 12 -42.86 -28.62 28.02
CA ASN A 12 -41.75 -28.52 28.94
C ASN A 12 -40.52 -27.98 28.20
N ASP A 13 -39.63 -27.30 28.92
CA ASP A 13 -38.55 -26.53 28.29
C ASP A 13 -37.52 -27.44 27.57
N ASP A 14 -37.49 -28.74 27.87
CA ASP A 14 -36.62 -29.76 27.26
C ASP A 14 -37.31 -30.64 26.19
N ASP A 15 -38.59 -30.41 25.88
CA ASP A 15 -39.33 -31.21 24.90
C ASP A 15 -38.89 -30.88 23.46
N LEU A 16 -38.23 -31.85 22.81
CA LEU A 16 -37.83 -31.77 21.38
C LEU A 16 -39.01 -31.91 20.42
N PHE A 17 -40.10 -32.56 20.85
CA PHE A 17 -41.30 -32.78 20.04
C PHE A 17 -42.54 -32.46 20.86
N CYS A 18 -43.57 -31.93 20.21
CA CYS A 18 -44.84 -31.66 20.87
C CYS A 18 -45.62 -32.96 21.09
N GLY A 19 -45.92 -33.29 22.35
CA GLY A 19 -46.74 -34.47 22.69
C GLY A 19 -48.18 -34.42 22.16
N ALA A 20 -48.71 -33.23 21.83
CA ALA A 20 -50.08 -33.07 21.34
C ALA A 20 -50.22 -33.17 19.81
N CYS A 21 -49.23 -32.72 19.03
CA CYS A 21 -49.32 -32.70 17.56
C CYS A 21 -48.14 -33.37 16.85
N GLY A 22 -47.15 -33.89 17.58
CA GLY A 22 -45.98 -34.56 17.04
C GLY A 22 -44.93 -33.65 16.37
N ALA A 23 -45.17 -32.33 16.30
CA ALA A 23 -44.27 -31.41 15.61
C ALA A 23 -42.94 -31.22 16.35
N LYS A 24 -41.81 -31.37 15.65
CA LYS A 24 -40.47 -31.09 16.17
C LYS A 24 -40.33 -29.61 16.51
N GLN A 25 -39.86 -29.30 17.71
CA GLN A 25 -39.61 -27.94 18.14
C GLN A 25 -38.19 -27.53 17.83
N PRO A 26 -37.95 -26.26 17.46
CA PRO A 26 -36.60 -25.75 17.29
C PRO A 26 -35.85 -25.82 18.63
N GLU A 27 -34.62 -26.35 18.58
CA GLU A 27 -33.73 -26.49 19.73
C GLU A 27 -33.33 -25.11 20.25
N SER A 28 -33.60 -24.88 21.54
CA SER A 28 -33.27 -23.63 22.23
C SER A 28 -31.79 -23.63 22.62
N SER A 29 -30.90 -23.34 21.68
CA SER A 29 -29.50 -23.05 21.99
C SER A 29 -29.40 -21.74 22.75
N LYS A 30 -28.98 -21.82 24.02
CA LYS A 30 -28.80 -20.70 24.94
C LYS A 30 -27.87 -19.63 24.34
N VAL A 31 -28.30 -18.38 24.49
CA VAL A 31 -27.59 -17.14 24.12
C VAL A 31 -26.37 -16.94 25.01
N GLY A 32 -25.23 -16.60 24.40
CA GLY A 32 -24.01 -16.18 25.09
C GLY A 32 -22.99 -15.55 24.14
N ASN A 33 -22.96 -14.22 24.15
CA ASN A 33 -21.97 -13.28 23.59
C ASN A 33 -22.20 -12.72 22.18
N ALA A 34 -22.35 -11.40 22.18
CA ALA A 34 -22.39 -10.50 21.04
C ALA A 34 -21.12 -10.62 20.19
N VAL A 35 -21.15 -11.50 19.17
CA VAL A 35 -20.34 -11.31 17.97
C VAL A 35 -21.22 -10.57 16.99
N GLY A 36 -20.92 -9.28 16.83
CA GLY A 36 -21.54 -8.43 15.83
C GLY A 36 -21.60 -9.16 14.50
N LYS A 37 -22.81 -9.18 13.93
CA LYS A 37 -23.15 -9.64 12.59
C LYS A 37 -21.99 -9.34 11.64
N ILE A 38 -21.14 -10.34 11.36
CA ILE A 38 -20.17 -10.26 10.27
C ILE A 38 -21.02 -10.07 9.03
N GLN A 39 -21.08 -8.83 8.54
CA GLN A 39 -21.69 -8.52 7.25
C GLN A 39 -21.05 -9.48 6.26
N ASN A 40 -21.86 -10.14 5.43
CA ASN A 40 -21.39 -11.01 4.35
C ASN A 40 -20.42 -10.21 3.47
N LEU A 41 -19.12 -10.29 3.78
CA LEU A 41 -18.05 -9.64 3.06
C LEU A 41 -17.81 -10.50 1.82
N ASN A 42 -18.62 -10.27 0.77
CA ASN A 42 -18.39 -10.91 -0.51
C ASN A 42 -17.17 -10.25 -1.16
N LEU A 43 -15.98 -10.79 -0.83
CA LEU A 43 -14.70 -10.37 -1.37
C LEU A 43 -14.40 -11.18 -2.63
N ASP A 44 -14.41 -10.53 -3.79
CA ASP A 44 -14.00 -11.16 -5.04
C ASP A 44 -12.50 -10.92 -5.30
N PHE A 45 -11.65 -11.67 -4.60
CA PHE A 45 -10.19 -11.55 -4.74
C PHE A 45 -9.72 -11.80 -6.18
N LYS A 46 -10.28 -12.80 -6.85
CA LYS A 46 -9.91 -13.17 -8.21
C LYS A 46 -10.30 -12.07 -9.20
N GLY A 47 -11.50 -11.51 -9.06
CA GLY A 47 -11.96 -10.38 -9.86
C GLY A 47 -11.07 -9.16 -9.68
N VAL A 48 -10.74 -8.80 -8.43
CA VAL A 48 -9.89 -7.63 -8.13
C VAL A 48 -8.48 -7.79 -8.71
N VAL A 49 -7.82 -8.93 -8.50
CA VAL A 49 -6.47 -9.17 -9.05
C VAL A 49 -6.49 -9.12 -10.58
N LYS A 50 -7.52 -9.70 -11.22
CA LYS A 50 -7.70 -9.63 -12.67
C LYS A 50 -7.87 -8.20 -13.16
N SER A 51 -8.69 -7.39 -12.50
CA SER A 51 -8.89 -5.99 -12.87
C SER A 51 -7.61 -5.17 -12.70
N LEU A 52 -6.86 -5.37 -11.62
CA LEU A 52 -5.56 -4.70 -11.43
C LEU A 52 -4.54 -5.11 -12.51
N GLY A 53 -4.51 -6.39 -12.90
CA GLY A 53 -3.69 -6.85 -14.03
C GLY A 53 -4.11 -6.23 -15.36
N ASN A 54 -5.42 -6.03 -15.59
CA ASN A 54 -5.92 -5.36 -16.77
C ASN A 54 -5.56 -3.87 -16.80
N VAL A 55 -5.57 -3.18 -15.64
CA VAL A 55 -5.09 -1.80 -15.52
C VAL A 55 -3.63 -1.71 -15.94
N PHE A 56 -2.81 -2.70 -15.64
CA PHE A 56 -1.45 -2.70 -16.14
C PHE A 56 -1.38 -2.79 -17.68
N LEU A 57 -2.11 -3.74 -18.30
CA LEU A 57 -2.06 -3.96 -19.75
C LEU A 57 -2.73 -2.84 -20.56
N LYS A 58 -3.81 -2.27 -20.03
CA LYS A 58 -4.63 -1.24 -20.68
C LYS A 58 -4.93 -0.12 -19.68
N PRO A 59 -3.94 0.74 -19.39
CA PRO A 59 -4.00 1.68 -18.27
C PRO A 59 -5.15 2.67 -18.31
N VAL A 60 -5.68 3.03 -19.47
CA VAL A 60 -6.79 3.98 -19.55
C VAL A 60 -8.13 3.24 -19.46
N SER A 61 -8.43 2.38 -20.42
CA SER A 61 -9.75 1.74 -20.53
C SER A 61 -10.06 0.81 -19.36
N ALA A 62 -9.07 0.06 -18.85
CA ALA A 62 -9.30 -0.82 -17.70
C ALA A 62 -9.44 -0.03 -16.39
N SER A 63 -8.84 1.16 -16.31
CA SER A 63 -9.02 2.06 -15.18
C SER A 63 -10.42 2.64 -15.14
N GLU A 64 -10.95 3.07 -16.28
CA GLU A 64 -12.35 3.51 -16.39
C GLU A 64 -13.31 2.39 -15.98
N GLU A 65 -13.09 1.17 -16.49
CA GLU A 65 -13.90 0.00 -16.12
C GLU A 65 -13.83 -0.27 -14.62
N PHE A 66 -12.62 -0.23 -14.03
CA PHE A 66 -12.44 -0.39 -12.60
C PHE A 66 -13.20 0.69 -11.82
N VAL A 67 -13.06 1.97 -12.20
CA VAL A 67 -13.69 3.07 -11.46
C VAL A 67 -15.21 2.98 -11.49
N GLN A 68 -15.80 2.56 -12.62
CA GLN A 68 -17.25 2.49 -12.81
C GLN A 68 -17.89 1.20 -12.25
N ARG A 69 -17.21 0.05 -12.35
CA ARG A 69 -17.80 -1.25 -11.97
C ARG A 69 -17.46 -1.71 -10.56
N THR A 70 -16.45 -1.12 -9.91
CA THR A 70 -15.95 -1.62 -8.63
C THR A 70 -16.79 -1.15 -7.46
N SER A 71 -17.25 -2.10 -6.66
CA SER A 71 -17.97 -1.84 -5.40
C SER A 71 -17.01 -1.39 -4.29
N ARG A 72 -17.53 -0.74 -3.26
CA ARG A 72 -16.74 -0.26 -2.11
C ARG A 72 -15.84 -1.33 -1.49
N ASN A 73 -16.36 -2.54 -1.30
CA ASN A 73 -15.61 -3.65 -0.69
C ASN A 73 -14.43 -4.08 -1.59
N ASN A 74 -14.64 -4.13 -2.90
CA ASN A 74 -13.60 -4.50 -3.87
C ASN A 74 -12.53 -3.40 -3.98
N SER A 75 -12.90 -2.12 -3.84
CA SER A 75 -11.94 -1.01 -3.82
C SER A 75 -11.05 -1.04 -2.57
N ILE A 76 -11.64 -1.37 -1.41
CA ILE A 76 -10.89 -1.57 -0.16
C ILE A 76 -9.94 -2.78 -0.32
N LEU A 77 -10.43 -3.89 -0.87
CA LEU A 77 -9.60 -5.06 -1.14
C LEU A 77 -8.45 -4.74 -2.09
N ALA A 78 -8.70 -3.99 -3.17
CA ALA A 78 -7.66 -3.54 -4.09
C ALA A 78 -6.60 -2.70 -3.36
N THR A 79 -7.02 -1.78 -2.50
CA THR A 79 -6.11 -0.95 -1.71
C THR A 79 -5.25 -1.79 -0.77
N LEU A 80 -5.84 -2.79 -0.10
CA LEU A 80 -5.10 -3.71 0.77
C LEU A 80 -4.07 -4.53 -0.02
N ILE A 81 -4.44 -5.05 -1.19
CA ILE A 81 -3.53 -5.78 -2.07
C ILE A 81 -2.37 -4.87 -2.50
N LEU A 82 -2.66 -3.65 -2.96
CA LEU A 82 -1.64 -2.70 -3.42
C LEU A 82 -0.76 -2.20 -2.27
N LEU A 83 -1.30 -2.09 -1.06
CA LEU A 83 -0.53 -1.77 0.14
C LEU A 83 0.49 -2.86 0.45
N LEU A 84 0.08 -4.12 0.44
CA LEU A 84 0.99 -5.25 0.67
C LEU A 84 2.07 -5.30 -0.41
N ILE A 85 1.69 -5.13 -1.68
CA ILE A 85 2.64 -5.06 -2.80
C ILE A 85 3.62 -3.91 -2.58
N SER A 86 3.14 -2.70 -2.29
CA SER A 86 3.99 -1.52 -2.07
C SER A 86 4.99 -1.73 -0.94
N ALA A 87 4.56 -2.32 0.17
CA ALA A 87 5.40 -2.58 1.33
C ALA A 87 6.50 -3.63 1.03
N ILE A 88 6.15 -4.73 0.34
CA ILE A 88 7.11 -5.75 -0.10
C ILE A 88 8.12 -5.16 -1.09
N LEU A 89 7.67 -4.38 -2.08
CA LEU A 89 8.56 -3.73 -3.04
C LEU A 89 9.49 -2.72 -2.37
N GLY A 90 9.01 -1.98 -1.36
CA GLY A 90 9.83 -1.07 -0.57
C GLY A 90 10.97 -1.78 0.15
N MET A 91 10.66 -2.89 0.84
CA MET A 91 11.65 -3.72 1.50
C MET A 91 12.72 -4.24 0.53
N TRP A 92 12.28 -4.73 -0.63
CA TRP A 92 13.18 -5.25 -1.66
C TRP A 92 14.10 -4.16 -2.23
N ARG A 93 13.56 -2.96 -2.49
CA ARG A 93 14.34 -1.82 -2.98
C ARG A 93 15.43 -1.39 -2.01
N ILE A 94 15.13 -1.35 -0.71
CA ILE A 94 16.10 -0.95 0.31
C ILE A 94 17.26 -1.94 0.39
N GLN A 95 17.01 -3.25 0.29
CA GLN A 95 18.09 -4.25 0.25
C GLN A 95 19.06 -4.00 -0.93
N GLN A 96 18.54 -3.66 -2.11
CA GLN A 96 19.40 -3.30 -3.24
C GLN A 96 20.22 -2.04 -2.95
N VAL A 97 19.60 -1.00 -2.41
CA VAL A 97 20.30 0.25 -2.08
C VAL A 97 21.40 0.02 -1.04
N LEU A 98 21.14 -0.76 0.00
CA LEU A 98 22.13 -1.11 1.04
C LEU A 98 23.33 -1.84 0.44
N SER A 99 23.08 -2.86 -0.39
CA SER A 99 24.15 -3.58 -1.09
C SER A 99 24.98 -2.68 -2.02
N GLY A 100 24.38 -1.63 -2.58
CA GLY A 100 25.05 -0.61 -3.37
C GLY A 100 25.92 0.32 -2.52
N ILE A 101 25.41 0.75 -1.36
CA ILE A 101 26.13 1.60 -0.40
C ILE A 101 27.34 0.86 0.17
N GLU A 102 27.21 -0.41 0.55
CA GLU A 102 28.32 -1.22 1.05
C GLU A 102 29.47 -1.32 0.03
N LYS A 103 29.15 -1.52 -1.26
CA LYS A 103 30.14 -1.54 -2.36
C LYS A 103 30.82 -0.19 -2.57
N LEU A 104 30.08 0.91 -2.44
CA LEU A 104 30.65 2.26 -2.53
C LEU A 104 31.52 2.59 -1.32
N LEU A 105 31.09 2.25 -0.10
CA LEU A 105 31.87 2.47 1.12
C LEU A 105 33.17 1.66 1.09
N THR A 106 33.12 0.37 0.73
CA THR A 106 34.31 -0.47 0.59
C THR A 106 35.23 0.01 -0.54
N GLY A 107 34.68 0.51 -1.65
CA GLY A 107 35.48 1.08 -2.76
C GLY A 107 36.13 2.43 -2.42
N VAL A 108 35.42 3.32 -1.73
CA VAL A 108 35.92 4.66 -1.36
C VAL A 108 36.90 4.57 -0.17
N LEU A 109 36.56 3.82 0.87
CA LEU A 109 37.41 3.66 2.07
C LEU A 109 38.55 2.66 1.86
N GLY A 110 38.40 1.71 0.92
CA GLY A 110 39.46 0.81 0.48
C GLY A 110 40.45 1.43 -0.50
N SER A 111 40.19 2.65 -0.98
CA SER A 111 41.20 3.41 -1.73
C SER A 111 42.30 3.87 -0.77
N SER A 112 43.54 3.48 -1.08
CA SER A 112 44.76 3.64 -0.27
C SER A 112 45.10 5.07 0.17
N LEU A 113 44.40 6.08 -0.34
CA LEU A 113 44.56 7.48 0.03
C LEU A 113 43.72 7.88 1.26
N ILE A 114 42.50 7.36 1.41
CA ILE A 114 41.62 7.70 2.54
C ILE A 114 41.92 6.81 3.75
N GLY A 115 42.24 5.53 3.53
CA GLY A 115 42.57 4.57 4.60
C GLY A 115 43.82 4.93 5.41
N ASN A 116 44.74 5.72 4.86
CA ASN A 116 45.93 6.22 5.56
C ASN A 116 45.71 7.56 6.28
N ILE A 117 44.73 8.37 5.85
CA ILE A 117 44.36 9.64 6.49
C ILE A 117 43.43 9.39 7.68
N ILE A 118 42.54 8.40 7.58
CA ILE A 118 41.65 7.96 8.65
C ILE A 118 42.31 6.77 9.36
N GLY A 119 43.41 7.06 10.05
CA GLY A 119 44.29 6.06 10.66
C GLY A 119 43.55 4.92 11.37
N SER A 120 43.93 3.68 11.04
CA SER A 120 43.63 2.46 11.81
C SER A 120 42.16 2.07 12.01
N THR A 121 41.20 2.62 11.27
CA THR A 121 39.81 2.16 11.33
C THR A 121 39.58 0.83 10.57
N SER A 122 40.60 0.31 9.88
CA SER A 122 40.55 -0.97 9.17
C SER A 122 40.34 -2.18 10.10
N ARG A 123 40.66 -2.05 11.40
CA ARG A 123 40.40 -3.10 12.41
C ARG A 123 38.96 -3.09 12.96
N TYR A 124 38.15 -2.07 12.66
CA TYR A 124 36.75 -2.01 13.10
C TYR A 124 35.75 -2.57 12.07
N PHE A 125 36.16 -2.75 10.81
CA PHE A 125 35.27 -3.16 9.71
C PHE A 125 35.35 -4.65 9.32
N ASP A 126 36.29 -5.40 9.90
CA ASP A 126 36.31 -6.88 9.77
C ASP A 126 35.29 -7.57 10.69
N ALA A 127 34.70 -6.81 11.62
CA ALA A 127 33.45 -7.18 12.22
C ALA A 127 32.38 -7.02 11.15
N LYS A 128 31.96 -8.14 10.56
CA LYS A 128 30.67 -8.34 9.88
C LYS A 128 29.66 -7.36 10.49
N GLN A 129 29.50 -6.19 9.88
CA GLN A 129 28.69 -5.14 10.46
C GLN A 129 27.27 -5.61 10.22
N ASP A 130 26.71 -6.30 11.20
CA ASP A 130 25.31 -6.67 11.25
C ASP A 130 24.56 -5.35 11.42
N LEU A 131 24.42 -4.62 10.31
CA LEU A 131 23.56 -3.46 10.18
C LEU A 131 22.14 -4.02 10.27
N HIS A 132 21.71 -4.32 11.49
CA HIS A 132 20.42 -4.92 11.76
C HIS A 132 19.33 -3.86 11.55
N ILE A 133 19.07 -3.55 10.29
CA ILE A 133 17.91 -2.76 9.91
C ILE A 133 16.70 -3.66 10.11
N SER A 134 15.82 -3.27 11.03
CA SER A 134 14.60 -4.01 11.28
C SER A 134 13.72 -3.98 10.03
N TYR A 135 13.70 -5.09 9.28
CA TYR A 135 12.86 -5.25 8.08
C TYR A 135 11.37 -4.96 8.36
N GLY A 136 10.91 -5.22 9.58
CA GLY A 136 9.56 -4.86 10.02
C GLY A 136 9.31 -3.35 10.01
N MET A 137 10.28 -2.53 10.42
CA MET A 137 10.15 -1.07 10.39
C MET A 137 10.07 -0.54 8.95
N ILE A 138 10.91 -1.06 8.05
CA ILE A 138 10.85 -0.72 6.62
C ILE A 138 9.49 -1.04 6.02
N PHE A 139 8.96 -2.23 6.33
CA PHE A 139 7.67 -2.69 5.84
C PHE A 139 6.55 -1.74 6.28
N ILE A 140 6.49 -1.43 7.58
CA ILE A 140 5.48 -0.55 8.18
C ILE A 140 5.59 0.85 7.59
N GLU A 141 6.80 1.37 7.43
CA GLU A 141 7.03 2.69 6.85
C GLU A 141 6.51 2.75 5.40
N ASN A 142 6.86 1.79 4.55
CA ASN A 142 6.39 1.78 3.16
C ASN A 142 4.86 1.58 3.07
N ALA A 143 4.28 0.78 3.96
CA ALA A 143 2.83 0.65 4.08
C ALA A 143 2.18 1.99 4.48
N PHE A 144 2.77 2.69 5.46
CA PHE A 144 2.29 4.00 5.92
C PHE A 144 2.38 5.06 4.82
N VAL A 145 3.52 5.15 4.13
CA VAL A 145 3.71 6.07 2.99
C VAL A 145 2.68 5.79 1.89
N PHE A 146 2.39 4.52 1.60
CA PHE A 146 1.37 4.16 0.62
C PHE A 146 -0.04 4.61 1.04
N ILE A 147 -0.45 4.33 2.29
CA ILE A 147 -1.75 4.78 2.82
C ILE A 147 -1.84 6.31 2.75
N LEU A 148 -0.80 7.00 3.20
CA LEU A 148 -0.75 8.46 3.21
C LEU A 148 -0.83 9.01 1.78
N ALA A 149 -0.10 8.43 0.83
CA ALA A 149 -0.15 8.82 -0.57
C ALA A 149 -1.58 8.68 -1.13
N VAL A 150 -2.23 7.52 -0.96
CA VAL A 150 -3.62 7.31 -1.43
C VAL A 150 -4.58 8.30 -0.77
N ALA A 151 -4.45 8.55 0.53
CA ALA A 151 -5.29 9.50 1.26
C ALA A 151 -5.11 10.94 0.75
N VAL A 152 -3.87 11.36 0.48
CA VAL A 152 -3.54 12.67 -0.09
C VAL A 152 -4.09 12.79 -1.51
N ILE A 153 -3.87 11.78 -2.37
CA ILE A 153 -4.40 11.77 -3.74
C ILE A 153 -5.91 11.93 -3.70
N PHE A 154 -6.58 11.14 -2.86
CA PHE A 154 -8.03 11.22 -2.68
C PHE A 154 -8.47 12.61 -2.21
N GLY A 155 -7.83 13.18 -1.18
CA GLY A 155 -8.18 14.49 -0.64
C GLY A 155 -7.97 15.63 -1.63
N VAL A 156 -6.82 15.66 -2.32
CA VAL A 156 -6.50 16.69 -3.31
C VAL A 156 -7.42 16.56 -4.52
N LEU A 157 -7.68 15.35 -5.02
CA LEU A 157 -8.63 15.13 -6.11
C LEU A 157 -10.05 15.54 -5.71
N TYR A 158 -10.48 15.22 -4.50
CA TYR A 158 -11.80 15.62 -4.00
C TYR A 158 -11.96 17.14 -3.99
N LEU A 159 -10.97 17.87 -3.46
CA LEU A 159 -10.99 19.33 -3.45
C LEU A 159 -10.94 19.90 -4.88
N ALA A 160 -10.00 19.43 -5.70
CA ALA A 160 -9.78 19.96 -7.03
C ALA A 160 -10.98 19.73 -7.96
N LEU A 161 -11.57 18.53 -7.93
CA LEU A 161 -12.73 18.20 -8.74
C LEU A 161 -13.99 18.93 -8.28
N ASN A 162 -14.19 19.14 -6.98
CA ASN A 162 -15.33 19.90 -6.47
C ASN A 162 -15.23 21.42 -6.77
N VAL A 163 -14.01 21.93 -6.98
CA VAL A 163 -13.79 23.31 -7.45
C VAL A 163 -14.04 23.44 -8.95
N VAL A 164 -13.67 22.43 -9.74
CA VAL A 164 -13.72 22.47 -11.21
C VAL A 164 -15.08 22.02 -11.76
N ASP A 165 -15.66 20.96 -11.21
CA ASP A 165 -16.98 20.46 -11.56
C ASP A 165 -17.98 20.86 -10.48
N LYS A 166 -18.98 21.66 -10.85
CA LYS A 166 -20.04 22.13 -9.94
C LYS A 166 -21.04 21.02 -9.59
N ASN A 167 -20.96 19.87 -10.25
CA ASN A 167 -21.78 18.71 -9.94
C ASN A 167 -21.23 17.96 -8.74
N LYS A 168 -22.12 17.35 -7.94
CA LYS A 168 -21.71 16.52 -6.81
C LYS A 168 -21.05 15.25 -7.31
N VAL A 169 -19.73 15.23 -7.28
CA VAL A 169 -18.93 14.07 -7.64
C VAL A 169 -19.13 12.93 -6.62
N ASN A 170 -19.31 11.71 -7.11
CA ASN A 170 -19.39 10.53 -6.25
C ASN A 170 -18.04 10.25 -5.57
N ILE A 171 -18.06 10.19 -4.23
CA ILE A 171 -16.89 9.96 -3.38
C ILE A 171 -16.19 8.64 -3.71
N LEU A 172 -16.94 7.58 -3.99
CA LEU A 172 -16.37 6.27 -4.33
C LEU A 172 -15.62 6.32 -5.66
N THR A 173 -16.09 7.11 -6.62
CA THR A 173 -15.42 7.31 -7.90
C THR A 173 -14.06 7.96 -7.71
N ILE A 174 -13.97 9.02 -6.92
CA ILE A 174 -12.69 9.70 -6.61
C ILE A 174 -11.73 8.74 -5.89
N TYR A 175 -12.24 7.97 -4.93
CA TYR A 175 -11.44 6.98 -4.22
C TYR A 175 -10.90 5.90 -5.17
N ASN A 176 -11.73 5.36 -6.05
CA ASN A 176 -11.31 4.37 -7.05
C ASN A 176 -10.22 4.93 -7.97
N ILE A 177 -10.32 6.20 -8.38
CA ILE A 177 -9.29 6.87 -9.19
C ILE A 177 -7.98 6.97 -8.42
N ALA A 178 -8.03 7.36 -7.13
CA ALA A 178 -6.84 7.46 -6.29
C ALA A 178 -6.10 6.11 -6.16
N VAL A 179 -6.84 5.02 -6.00
CA VAL A 179 -6.29 3.66 -5.92
C VAL A 179 -5.68 3.24 -7.26
N VAL A 180 -6.44 3.36 -8.34
CA VAL A 180 -6.04 2.92 -9.69
C VAL A 180 -4.84 3.68 -10.23
N TYR A 181 -4.73 4.98 -9.92
CA TYR A 181 -3.58 5.80 -10.26
C TYR A 181 -2.25 5.19 -9.80
N THR A 182 -2.23 4.50 -8.66
CA THR A 182 -1.01 3.90 -8.11
C THR A 182 -0.57 2.62 -8.82
N VAL A 183 -1.46 1.97 -9.58
CA VAL A 183 -1.22 0.63 -10.15
C VAL A 183 -0.10 0.65 -11.19
N PRO A 184 -0.07 1.54 -12.20
CA PRO A 184 1.02 1.58 -13.16
C PRO A 184 2.36 1.85 -12.48
N PHE A 185 2.41 2.78 -11.52
CA PHE A 185 3.63 3.09 -10.79
C PHE A 185 4.19 1.87 -10.03
N LEU A 186 3.35 1.15 -9.28
CA LEU A 186 3.79 -0.04 -8.52
C LEU A 186 4.27 -1.18 -9.43
N TYR A 187 3.61 -1.36 -10.58
CA TYR A 187 4.06 -2.36 -11.54
C TYR A 187 5.44 -2.03 -12.13
N PHE A 188 5.65 -0.79 -12.57
CA PHE A 188 6.95 -0.37 -13.08
C PHE A 188 8.02 -0.33 -11.99
N LYS A 189 7.65 -0.09 -10.73
CA LYS A 189 8.55 -0.24 -9.57
C LYS A 189 9.03 -1.68 -9.43
N LEU A 190 8.16 -2.68 -9.60
CA LEU A 190 8.56 -4.08 -9.62
C LEU A 190 9.57 -4.37 -10.75
N ILE A 191 9.28 -3.94 -11.98
CA ILE A 191 10.22 -4.11 -13.11
C ILE A 191 11.53 -3.39 -12.84
N SER A 192 11.47 -2.16 -12.33
CA SER A 192 12.64 -1.37 -11.96
C SER A 192 13.55 -2.13 -11.00
N ILE A 193 13.00 -2.74 -9.95
CA ILE A 193 13.76 -3.56 -9.00
C ILE A 193 14.43 -4.74 -9.70
N ILE A 194 13.70 -5.48 -10.55
CA ILE A 194 14.26 -6.62 -11.29
C ILE A 194 15.42 -6.17 -12.19
N VAL A 195 15.24 -5.08 -12.95
CA VAL A 195 16.25 -4.55 -13.87
C VAL A 195 17.43 -3.90 -13.14
N SER A 196 17.22 -3.40 -11.91
CA SER A 196 18.27 -2.81 -11.09
C SER A 196 19.39 -3.79 -10.72
N TYR A 197 19.14 -5.10 -10.77
CA TYR A 197 20.18 -6.11 -10.60
C TYR A 197 21.19 -6.13 -11.75
N ILE A 198 20.80 -5.68 -12.95
CA ILE A 198 21.71 -5.52 -14.09
C ILE A 198 22.46 -4.20 -13.95
N SER A 199 21.72 -3.11 -13.76
CA SER A 199 22.27 -1.77 -13.55
C SER A 199 21.29 -0.92 -12.77
N ASN A 200 21.74 -0.38 -11.63
CA ASN A 200 20.93 0.48 -10.78
C ASN A 200 20.38 1.71 -11.54
N SER A 201 21.19 2.29 -12.44
CA SER A 201 20.78 3.44 -13.25
C SER A 201 19.64 3.11 -14.22
N VAL A 202 19.67 1.92 -14.83
CA VAL A 202 18.58 1.47 -15.73
C VAL A 202 17.30 1.24 -14.94
N GLY A 203 17.41 0.67 -13.75
CA GLY A 203 16.28 0.54 -12.83
C GLY A 203 15.60 1.87 -12.52
N ILE A 204 16.36 2.89 -12.12
CA ILE A 204 15.82 4.23 -11.84
C ILE A 204 15.10 4.81 -13.08
N PHE A 205 15.68 4.62 -14.28
CA PHE A 205 15.06 5.07 -15.52
C PHE A 205 13.70 4.39 -15.79
N VAL A 206 13.59 3.07 -15.55
CA VAL A 206 12.33 2.32 -15.68
C VAL A 206 11.27 2.82 -14.68
N GLU A 207 11.67 3.15 -13.46
CA GLU A 207 10.77 3.69 -12.44
C GLU A 207 10.19 5.05 -12.85
N LEU A 208 11.02 5.92 -13.44
CA LEU A 208 10.59 7.22 -13.98
C LEU A 208 9.57 7.07 -15.11
N ILE A 209 9.77 6.11 -16.03
CA ILE A 209 8.79 5.80 -17.08
C ILE A 209 7.45 5.41 -16.45
N GLY A 210 7.48 4.58 -15.40
CA GLY A 210 6.29 4.18 -14.66
C GLY A 210 5.52 5.35 -14.06
N LEU A 211 6.24 6.30 -13.48
CA LEU A 211 5.66 7.53 -12.94
C LEU A 211 5.01 8.37 -14.05
N ILE A 212 5.66 8.54 -15.20
CA ILE A 212 5.09 9.26 -16.35
C ILE A 212 3.80 8.59 -16.83
N ILE A 213 3.79 7.26 -16.96
CA ILE A 213 2.60 6.51 -17.40
C ILE A 213 1.45 6.67 -16.40
N SER A 214 1.74 6.61 -15.10
CA SER A 214 0.76 6.83 -14.03
C SER A 214 0.14 8.24 -14.12
N ILE A 215 0.95 9.27 -14.33
CA ILE A 215 0.50 10.66 -14.53
C ILE A 215 -0.40 10.78 -15.77
N VAL A 216 0.03 10.25 -16.93
CA VAL A 216 -0.76 10.28 -18.17
C VAL A 216 -2.09 9.56 -17.98
N THR A 217 -2.08 8.43 -17.28
CA THR A 217 -3.29 7.65 -16.96
C THR A 217 -4.27 8.47 -16.14
N LEU A 218 -3.80 9.22 -15.13
CA LEU A 218 -4.65 10.07 -14.31
C LEU A 218 -5.29 11.21 -15.11
N VAL A 219 -4.54 11.88 -16.00
CA VAL A 219 -5.08 12.93 -16.87
C VAL A 219 -6.24 12.39 -17.71
N LEU A 220 -6.05 11.23 -18.32
CA LEU A 220 -7.05 10.63 -19.21
C LEU A 220 -8.29 10.19 -18.44
N ILE A 221 -8.12 9.53 -17.28
CA ILE A 221 -9.25 9.12 -16.42
C ILE A 221 -10.06 10.33 -15.96
N ILE A 222 -9.42 11.39 -15.51
CA ILE A 222 -10.12 12.60 -15.04
C ILE A 222 -10.92 13.22 -16.18
N ARG A 223 -10.30 13.34 -17.36
CA ARG A 223 -10.96 13.89 -18.55
C ARG A 223 -12.16 13.04 -18.96
N ASP A 224 -12.00 11.72 -19.03
CA ASP A 224 -12.98 10.83 -19.63
C ASP A 224 -14.16 10.55 -18.68
N ILE A 225 -13.92 10.48 -17.36
CA ILE A 225 -14.97 10.27 -16.35
C ILE A 225 -15.72 11.56 -16.00
N PHE A 226 -15.02 12.66 -15.79
CA PHE A 226 -15.64 13.93 -15.36
C PHE A 226 -15.98 14.87 -16.52
N LYS A 227 -15.61 14.52 -17.75
CA LYS A 227 -15.82 15.36 -18.95
C LYS A 227 -15.29 16.78 -18.77
N VAL A 228 -14.19 16.90 -18.04
CA VAL A 228 -13.51 18.17 -17.76
C VAL A 228 -12.62 18.53 -18.94
N ASP A 229 -12.49 19.83 -19.22
CA ASP A 229 -11.57 20.34 -20.25
C ASP A 229 -10.15 19.81 -20.06
N LYS A 230 -9.48 19.49 -21.17
CA LYS A 230 -8.13 18.90 -21.17
C LYS A 230 -7.16 19.70 -20.31
N ASP A 231 -7.18 21.03 -20.42
CA ASP A 231 -6.24 21.90 -19.71
C ASP A 231 -6.44 21.84 -18.19
N LYS A 232 -7.69 21.81 -17.74
CA LYS A 232 -8.03 21.68 -16.32
C LYS A 232 -7.63 20.29 -15.78
N ALA A 233 -7.89 19.22 -16.54
CA ALA A 233 -7.50 17.86 -16.14
C ALA A 233 -5.98 17.70 -15.99
N VAL A 234 -5.20 18.35 -16.87
CA VAL A 234 -3.73 18.40 -16.77
C VAL A 234 -3.30 19.14 -15.51
N ILE A 235 -3.85 20.32 -15.24
CA ILE A 235 -3.49 21.12 -14.06
C ILE A 235 -3.77 20.33 -12.77
N ILE A 236 -4.96 19.73 -12.64
CA ILE A 236 -5.34 18.92 -11.47
C ILE A 236 -4.32 17.80 -11.25
N THR A 237 -4.05 17.04 -12.31
CA THR A 237 -3.12 15.90 -12.25
C THR A 237 -1.72 16.32 -11.84
N VAL A 238 -1.17 17.39 -12.44
CA VAL A 238 0.18 17.88 -12.12
C VAL A 238 0.28 18.30 -10.66
N VAL A 239 -0.71 19.04 -10.15
CA VAL A 239 -0.75 19.47 -8.75
C VAL A 239 -0.79 18.26 -7.81
N VAL A 240 -1.65 17.28 -8.09
CA VAL A 240 -1.75 16.03 -7.32
C VAL A 240 -0.42 15.29 -7.30
N SER A 241 0.20 15.08 -8.47
CA SER A 241 1.45 14.33 -8.57
C SER A 241 2.61 15.03 -7.85
N ILE A 242 2.74 16.36 -7.96
CA ILE A 242 3.79 17.11 -7.24
C ILE A 242 3.62 16.98 -5.73
N ILE A 243 2.40 17.15 -5.20
CA ILE A 243 2.14 17.04 -3.77
C ILE A 243 2.49 15.64 -3.26
N VAL A 244 2.11 14.60 -4.00
CA VAL A 244 2.39 13.20 -3.63
C VAL A 244 3.88 12.91 -3.63
N ILE A 245 4.61 13.39 -4.65
CA ILE A 245 6.07 13.23 -4.73
C ILE A 245 6.73 13.93 -3.53
N PHE A 246 6.34 15.16 -3.23
CA PHE A 246 6.91 15.93 -2.12
C PHE A 246 6.68 15.24 -0.76
N ILE A 247 5.47 14.73 -0.53
CA ILE A 247 5.14 14.00 0.70
C ILE A 247 5.94 12.69 0.79
N ALA A 248 6.04 11.93 -0.32
CA ALA A 248 6.84 10.72 -0.35
C ALA A 248 8.31 11.00 -0.04
N MET A 249 8.89 12.05 -0.63
CA MET A 249 10.26 12.49 -0.35
C MET A 249 10.45 12.91 1.11
N PHE A 250 9.51 13.65 1.69
CA PHE A 250 9.56 14.07 3.08
C PHE A 250 9.56 12.88 4.05
N CYS A 251 8.67 11.91 3.82
CA CYS A 251 8.61 10.68 4.62
C CYS A 251 9.91 9.87 4.54
N LEU A 252 10.43 9.66 3.32
CA LEU A 252 11.67 8.92 3.10
C LEU A 252 12.86 9.62 3.78
N ASN A 253 12.97 10.95 3.68
CA ASN A 253 14.04 11.69 4.34
C ASN A 253 13.97 11.55 5.87
N SER A 254 12.77 11.68 6.45
CA SER A 254 12.58 11.49 7.89
C SER A 254 13.01 10.09 8.35
N PHE A 255 12.72 9.06 7.54
CA PHE A 255 13.12 7.68 7.86
C PHE A 255 14.62 7.46 7.73
N VAL A 256 15.24 7.92 6.64
CA VAL A 256 16.69 7.79 6.44
C VAL A 256 17.44 8.45 7.60
N GLN A 257 17.02 9.64 8.03
CA GLN A 257 17.62 10.33 9.18
C GLN A 257 17.46 9.54 10.48
N ALA A 258 16.28 8.97 10.74
CA ALA A 258 16.03 8.18 11.95
C ALA A 258 16.92 6.91 12.00
N ASN A 259 17.03 6.18 10.89
CA ASN A 259 17.82 4.95 10.84
C ASN A 259 19.32 5.22 10.85
N ILE A 260 19.80 6.23 10.11
CA ILE A 260 21.22 6.62 10.16
C ILE A 260 21.61 7.01 11.58
N LYS A 261 20.75 7.77 12.29
CA LYS A 261 21.01 8.15 13.68
C LYS A 261 21.10 6.93 14.60
N GLN A 262 20.20 5.95 14.45
CA GLN A 262 20.25 4.71 15.23
C GLN A 262 21.51 3.88 14.94
N ILE A 263 21.91 3.79 13.67
CA ILE A 263 23.16 3.14 13.26
C ILE A 263 24.37 3.85 13.88
N MET A 264 24.44 5.18 13.79
CA MET A 264 25.54 5.94 14.39
C MET A 264 25.59 5.77 15.91
N GLN A 265 24.44 5.76 16.58
CA GLN A 265 24.36 5.59 18.04
C GLN A 265 24.86 4.21 18.49
N SER A 266 24.45 3.13 17.79
CA SER A 266 24.88 1.76 18.13
C SER A 266 26.38 1.54 17.96
N GLN A 267 27.01 2.21 16.99
CA GLN A 267 28.46 2.18 16.80
C GLN A 267 29.19 2.93 17.92
N ILE A 268 28.66 4.08 18.38
CA ILE A 268 29.24 4.87 19.49
C ILE A 268 29.16 4.08 20.80
N ASP A 269 28.03 3.44 21.08
CA ASP A 269 27.82 2.69 22.32
C ASP A 269 28.61 1.37 22.32
N GLY A 270 28.74 0.70 21.16
CA GLY A 270 29.63 -0.46 21.00
C GLY A 270 31.11 -0.11 21.15
N ALA A 271 31.53 1.08 20.70
CA ALA A 271 32.91 1.57 20.91
C ALA A 271 33.22 1.88 22.38
N LYS A 272 32.22 2.32 23.17
CA LYS A 272 32.39 2.59 24.61
C LYS A 272 32.51 1.34 25.48
N LEU A 273 32.05 0.18 25.01
CA LEU A 273 32.13 -1.10 25.74
C LEU A 273 33.45 -1.85 25.50
N ASN A 274 34.28 -1.39 24.54
CA ASN A 274 35.60 -1.95 24.21
C ASN A 274 36.78 -1.09 24.71
N ILE A 275 36.53 -0.21 25.69
CA ILE A 275 37.54 0.58 26.43
C ILE A 275 37.38 0.27 27.91
#